data_AF-A0A1C4V4Y4-F1
#
_entry.id   AF-A0A1C4V4Y4-F1
#
_cell.length_a   1.000
_cell.length_b   1.000
_cell.length_c   1.000
_cell.angle_alpha   90.00
_cell.angle_beta   90.00
_cell.angle_gamma   90.00
#
_symmetry.space_group_name_H-M   'P 1'
#
loop_
_entity.id
_entity.type
_entity.pdbx_description
1 polymer ?
#
loop_
_entity_poly.entity_id
_entity_poly.type
_entity_poly.pdbx_seq_one_letter_code
_entity_poly.pdbx_strand_id
1 'polypeptide(L)'
;MVTGPVQQPSVVARPPAARPHPASLPSERQSTGLPGDPRPAGLAGDLHALARAVAAAPSEPHWRERVLLRLHPVGQGFTEHVQVTEGPGGLYRELLTHAPRLCHGVRLLTREHTAIGAALLAVQRVAEQADASPDELRHRAAYLLRTLARHRRRGADLLWQAYQMDLGGET
;
A
#
# COMPACT_ATOMS: atom_id res chain seq x y z
N MET A 1 7.97 49.05 -56.11
CA MET A 1 9.26 48.43 -56.46
C MET A 1 10.24 48.74 -55.34
N VAL A 2 10.19 47.96 -54.27
CA VAL A 2 11.03 46.79 -53.95
C VAL A 2 12.42 47.20 -53.46
N THR A 3 12.53 47.27 -52.13
CA THR A 3 13.78 47.26 -51.38
C THR A 3 14.31 45.83 -51.33
N GLY A 4 15.58 45.63 -51.64
CA GLY A 4 16.26 44.36 -51.41
C GLY A 4 17.76 44.60 -51.22
N PRO A 5 18.34 44.31 -50.05
CA PRO A 5 19.78 44.28 -49.90
C PRO A 5 20.36 42.94 -50.41
N VAL A 6 21.58 43.06 -50.94
CA VAL A 6 22.47 42.00 -51.42
C VAL A 6 22.83 41.01 -50.32
N GLN A 7 22.83 39.73 -50.70
CA GLN A 7 23.19 38.57 -49.89
C GLN A 7 24.53 38.02 -50.40
N GLN A 8 25.49 37.76 -49.50
CA GLN A 8 26.66 36.91 -49.73
C GLN A 8 27.07 36.16 -48.45
N PRO A 9 27.75 35.00 -48.57
CA PRO A 9 27.48 33.82 -47.75
C PRO A 9 28.48 33.65 -46.61
N SER A 10 28.00 33.19 -45.45
CA SER A 10 28.87 32.68 -44.39
C SER A 10 28.80 31.16 -44.29
N VAL A 11 29.99 30.64 -44.08
CA VAL A 11 30.46 29.28 -44.25
C VAL A 11 29.87 28.32 -43.20
N VAL A 12 29.71 27.09 -43.67
CA VAL A 12 29.37 25.85 -42.98
C VAL A 12 30.16 25.64 -41.68
N ALA A 13 29.44 25.36 -40.59
CA ALA A 13 29.94 24.55 -39.49
C ALA A 13 28.79 23.69 -38.92
N ARG A 14 28.80 22.39 -39.25
CA ARG A 14 27.93 21.36 -38.66
C ARG A 14 28.45 20.98 -37.27
N PRO A 15 27.64 21.04 -36.20
CA PRO A 15 27.91 20.30 -34.98
C PRO A 15 27.35 18.87 -35.07
N PRO A 16 27.99 17.88 -34.41
CA PRO A 16 27.60 16.48 -34.48
C PRO A 16 26.34 16.19 -33.66
N ALA A 17 25.53 15.24 -34.17
CA ALA A 17 24.38 14.68 -33.48
C ALA A 17 24.82 13.97 -32.19
N ALA A 18 24.46 14.54 -31.05
CA ALA A 18 24.57 13.89 -29.75
C ALA A 18 23.38 12.94 -29.56
N ARG A 19 23.71 11.75 -29.07
CA ARG A 19 22.87 10.56 -28.92
C ARG A 19 21.68 10.79 -27.97
N PRO A 20 20.59 10.02 -28.10
CA PRO A 20 19.45 10.11 -27.20
C PRO A 20 19.83 9.69 -25.77
N HIS A 21 19.43 10.51 -24.80
CA HIS A 21 19.47 10.21 -23.38
C HIS A 21 18.64 8.95 -23.07
N PRO A 22 19.15 7.96 -22.31
CA PRO A 22 18.30 6.91 -21.79
C PRO A 22 17.38 7.49 -20.72
N ALA A 23 16.11 7.09 -20.79
CA ALA A 23 15.09 7.33 -19.79
C ALA A 23 15.63 6.99 -18.39
N SER A 24 15.60 7.95 -17.48
CA SER A 24 15.75 7.68 -16.06
C SER A 24 14.53 6.87 -15.61
N LEU A 25 14.73 5.57 -15.45
CA LEU A 25 13.81 4.68 -14.75
C LEU A 25 13.52 5.25 -13.35
N PRO A 26 12.32 5.03 -12.78
CA PRO A 26 12.11 5.30 -11.37
C PRO A 26 13.12 4.47 -10.59
N SER A 27 13.89 5.15 -9.74
CA SER A 27 14.75 4.49 -8.75
C SER A 27 13.84 3.68 -7.83
N GLU A 28 13.67 2.40 -8.16
CA GLU A 28 13.38 1.40 -7.16
C GLU A 28 14.45 1.59 -6.08
N ARG A 29 14.04 2.10 -4.92
CA ARG A 29 14.85 2.00 -3.72
C ARG A 29 14.91 0.52 -3.38
N GLN A 30 15.79 -0.19 -4.07
CA GLN A 30 16.20 -1.52 -3.68
C GLN A 30 16.88 -1.35 -2.34
N SER A 31 16.11 -1.64 -1.29
CA SER A 31 16.63 -1.78 0.06
C SER A 31 17.58 -2.98 0.05
N THR A 32 18.85 -2.73 -0.27
CA THR A 32 19.95 -3.68 -0.13
C THR A 32 20.17 -3.92 1.36
N GLY A 33 19.31 -4.77 1.95
CA GLY A 33 19.58 -5.39 3.23
C GLY A 33 20.79 -6.31 3.10
N LEU A 34 21.62 -6.34 4.14
CA LEU A 34 22.76 -7.24 4.24
C LEU A 34 22.27 -8.70 4.19
N PRO A 35 23.06 -9.65 3.65
CA PRO A 35 22.71 -11.06 3.67
C PRO A 35 22.60 -11.56 5.13
N GLY A 36 21.36 -11.77 5.59
CA GLY A 36 21.05 -12.18 6.96
C GLY A 36 19.89 -11.40 7.59
N ASP A 37 19.56 -10.21 7.07
CA ASP A 37 18.35 -9.51 7.50
C ASP A 37 17.12 -10.23 6.94
N PRO A 38 16.14 -10.59 7.78
CA PRO A 38 14.88 -11.11 7.27
C PRO A 38 14.28 -10.02 6.37
N ARG A 39 14.09 -10.32 5.08
CA ARG A 39 13.34 -9.42 4.20
C ARG A 39 12.04 -9.03 4.92
N PRO A 40 11.63 -7.76 4.92
CA PRO A 40 10.28 -7.41 5.36
C PRO A 40 9.32 -8.29 4.57
N ALA A 41 8.56 -9.13 5.28
CA ALA A 41 7.83 -10.25 4.68
C ALA A 41 6.57 -9.79 3.91
N GLY A 42 6.53 -8.51 3.56
CA GLY A 42 5.34 -7.77 3.15
C GLY A 42 4.27 -7.79 4.24
N LEU A 43 3.19 -7.04 4.01
CA LEU A 43 2.05 -7.00 4.93
C LEU A 43 1.52 -8.40 5.28
N ALA A 44 1.52 -9.35 4.33
CA ALA A 44 1.07 -10.72 4.56
C ALA A 44 1.94 -11.46 5.60
N GLY A 45 3.26 -11.29 5.54
CA GLY A 45 4.17 -11.89 6.51
C GLY A 45 4.10 -11.21 7.88
N ASP A 46 3.89 -9.88 7.92
CA ASP A 46 3.68 -9.16 9.18
C ASP A 46 2.39 -9.60 9.88
N LEU A 47 1.31 -9.80 9.12
CA LEU A 47 0.06 -10.36 9.64
C LEU A 47 0.24 -11.78 10.19
N HIS A 48 1.02 -12.61 9.50
CA HIS A 48 1.34 -13.95 9.98
C HIS A 48 2.17 -13.91 11.27
N ALA A 49 3.16 -13.01 11.34
CA ALA A 49 3.98 -12.82 12.53
C ALA A 49 3.15 -12.34 13.73
N LEU A 50 2.22 -11.40 13.52
CA LEU A 50 1.27 -10.95 14.53
C LEU A 50 0.35 -12.09 15.00
N ALA A 51 -0.22 -12.86 14.07
CA ALA A 51 -1.07 -13.99 14.40
C ALA A 51 -0.34 -15.02 15.26
N ARG A 52 0.92 -15.34 14.94
CA ARG A 52 1.76 -16.23 15.77
C ARG A 52 2.03 -15.66 17.16
N ALA A 53 2.36 -14.38 17.26
CA ALA A 53 2.59 -13.74 18.56
C ALA A 53 1.34 -13.79 19.46
N VAL A 54 0.17 -13.51 18.88
CA VAL A 54 -1.12 -13.56 19.60
C VAL A 54 -1.50 -14.97 20.03
N ALA A 55 -1.14 -15.99 19.23
CA ALA A 55 -1.43 -17.40 19.52
C ALA A 55 -0.52 -18.01 20.59
N ALA A 56 0.66 -17.42 20.86
CA ALA A 56 1.59 -17.88 21.90
C ALA A 56 0.95 -17.87 23.30
N ALA A 57 1.55 -18.59 24.26
CA ALA A 57 1.00 -18.66 25.61
C ALA A 57 1.22 -17.31 26.34
N PRO A 58 0.23 -16.75 27.07
CA PRO A 58 0.37 -15.46 27.73
C PRO A 58 1.24 -15.54 28.97
N SER A 59 1.45 -16.75 29.49
CA SER A 59 2.39 -17.05 30.57
C SER A 59 3.85 -16.91 30.14
N GLU A 60 4.13 -16.81 28.83
CA GLU A 60 5.48 -16.55 28.35
C GLU A 60 5.92 -15.13 28.72
N PRO A 61 7.16 -14.95 29.21
CA PRO A 61 7.71 -13.63 29.47
C PRO A 61 7.60 -12.72 28.24
N HIS A 62 7.27 -11.46 28.48
CA HIS A 62 7.17 -10.43 27.44
C HIS A 62 6.16 -10.70 26.33
N TRP A 63 5.13 -11.52 26.59
CA TRP A 63 4.13 -11.86 25.57
C TRP A 63 3.45 -10.62 24.98
N ARG A 64 3.06 -9.64 25.80
CA ARG A 64 2.41 -8.40 25.33
C ARG A 64 3.36 -7.55 24.49
N GLU A 65 4.61 -7.41 24.91
CA GLU A 65 5.65 -6.67 24.20
C GLU A 65 5.91 -7.28 22.82
N ARG A 66 5.90 -8.62 22.70
CA ARG A 66 5.99 -9.28 21.40
C ARG A 66 4.77 -9.02 20.52
N VAL A 67 3.56 -8.98 21.08
CA VAL A 67 2.35 -8.60 20.32
C VAL A 67 2.49 -7.17 19.81
N LEU A 68 2.91 -6.21 20.65
CA LEU A 68 3.17 -4.83 20.25
C LEU A 68 4.22 -4.72 19.15
N LEU A 69 5.35 -5.42 19.31
CA LEU A 69 6.44 -5.46 18.34
C LEU A 69 5.97 -5.94 16.96
N ARG A 70 5.06 -6.93 16.92
CA ARG A 70 4.49 -7.45 15.67
C ARG A 70 3.31 -6.64 15.14
N LEU A 71 2.64 -5.86 15.99
CA LEU A 71 1.56 -4.97 15.58
C LEU A 71 2.09 -3.75 14.81
N HIS A 72 3.27 -3.24 15.19
CA HIS A 72 3.86 -2.04 14.59
C HIS A 72 4.01 -2.10 13.05
N PRO A 73 4.68 -3.11 12.46
CA PRO A 73 4.82 -3.19 11.00
C PRO A 73 3.46 -3.37 10.28
N VAL A 74 2.49 -4.05 10.91
CA VAL A 74 1.12 -4.14 10.39
C VAL A 74 0.46 -2.76 10.31
N GLY A 75 0.62 -1.94 11.34
CA GLY A 75 0.10 -0.57 11.36
C GLY A 75 0.76 0.34 10.31
N GLN A 76 2.08 0.22 10.12
CA GLN A 76 2.81 0.95 9.09
C GLN A 76 2.35 0.55 7.69
N GLY A 77 2.35 -0.76 7.38
CA GLY A 77 1.90 -1.25 6.08
C GLY A 77 0.42 -0.94 5.80
N PHE A 78 -0.42 -0.93 6.82
CA PHE A 78 -1.81 -0.51 6.67
C PHE A 78 -1.95 0.99 6.38
N THR A 79 -1.15 1.83 7.02
CA THR A 79 -1.12 3.28 6.74
C THR A 79 -0.68 3.56 5.30
N GLU A 80 0.36 2.87 4.83
CA GLU A 80 0.83 2.94 3.45
C GLU A 80 -0.26 2.47 2.47
N HIS A 81 -0.93 1.35 2.76
CA HIS A 81 -2.05 0.85 1.97
C HIS A 81 -3.18 1.88 1.82
N VAL A 82 -3.56 2.57 2.91
CA VAL A 82 -4.57 3.64 2.86
C VAL A 82 -4.08 4.82 2.01
N GLN A 83 -2.81 5.22 2.12
CA GLN A 83 -2.26 6.29 1.29
C GLN A 83 -2.24 5.93 -0.20
N VAL A 84 -1.84 4.71 -0.56
CA VAL A 84 -1.81 4.23 -1.95
C VAL A 84 -3.21 4.11 -2.54
N THR A 85 -4.21 3.73 -1.73
CA THR A 85 -5.59 3.56 -2.22
C THR A 85 -6.40 4.85 -2.24
N GLU A 86 -6.27 5.70 -1.22
CA GLU A 86 -7.14 6.86 -0.98
C GLU A 86 -6.45 8.22 -1.05
N GLY A 87 -5.12 8.27 -1.13
CA GLY A 87 -4.37 9.51 -1.20
C GLY A 87 -4.76 10.39 -2.41
N PRO A 88 -4.21 11.61 -2.52
CA PRO A 88 -4.53 12.53 -3.63
C PRO A 88 -4.31 11.92 -5.04
N GLY A 89 -3.36 11.00 -5.17
CA GLY A 89 -3.10 10.19 -6.36
C GLY A 89 -3.50 8.72 -6.22
N GLY A 90 -4.38 8.39 -5.29
CA GLY A 90 -4.68 7.02 -4.90
C GLY A 90 -5.50 6.25 -5.93
N LEU A 91 -5.34 4.93 -5.90
CA LEU A 91 -5.93 3.99 -6.86
C LEU A 91 -7.46 4.08 -6.93
N TYR A 92 -8.16 4.40 -5.84
CA TYR A 92 -9.62 4.50 -5.87
C TYR A 92 -10.12 5.67 -6.73
N ARG A 93 -9.39 6.78 -6.80
CA ARG A 93 -9.75 7.91 -7.66
C ARG A 93 -9.63 7.54 -9.14
N GLU A 94 -8.52 6.89 -9.50
CA GLU A 94 -8.30 6.37 -10.84
C GLU A 94 -9.35 5.32 -11.21
N LEU A 95 -9.57 4.34 -10.32
CA LEU A 95 -10.57 3.29 -10.52
C LEU A 95 -11.96 3.87 -10.77
N LEU A 96 -12.39 4.89 -10.03
CA LEU A 96 -13.71 5.51 -10.23
C LEU A 96 -13.79 6.37 -11.50
N THR A 97 -12.65 6.79 -12.06
CA THR A 97 -12.60 7.48 -13.35
C THR A 97 -12.93 6.49 -14.48
N HIS A 98 -12.39 5.28 -14.42
CA HIS A 98 -12.60 4.24 -15.44
C HIS A 98 -13.83 3.36 -15.18
N ALA A 99 -14.22 3.22 -13.91
CA ALA A 99 -15.28 2.32 -13.46
C ALA A 99 -16.21 2.97 -12.42
N PRO A 100 -17.00 4.01 -12.76
CA PRO A 100 -17.87 4.73 -11.82
C PRO A 100 -18.88 3.85 -11.07
N ARG A 101 -19.33 2.74 -11.70
CA ARG A 101 -20.22 1.73 -11.09
C ARG A 101 -19.69 1.14 -9.77
N LEU A 102 -18.38 1.17 -9.55
CA LEU A 102 -17.74 0.64 -8.35
C LEU A 102 -17.79 1.61 -7.15
N CYS A 103 -18.41 2.79 -7.29
CA CYS A 103 -18.47 3.79 -6.23
C CYS A 103 -18.95 3.23 -4.87
N HIS A 104 -19.93 2.32 -4.88
CA HIS A 104 -20.41 1.70 -3.65
C HIS A 104 -19.36 0.79 -3.01
N GLY A 105 -18.66 -0.01 -3.81
CA GLY A 105 -17.58 -0.89 -3.35
C GLY A 105 -16.41 -0.09 -2.77
N VAL A 106 -15.99 0.98 -3.45
CA VAL A 106 -14.96 1.90 -2.95
C VAL A 106 -15.37 2.52 -1.62
N ARG A 107 -16.58 3.08 -1.50
CA ARG A 107 -17.08 3.64 -0.23
C ARG A 107 -17.09 2.63 0.91
N LEU A 108 -17.44 1.37 0.61
CA LEU A 108 -17.40 0.30 1.60
C LEU A 108 -15.98 0.04 2.08
N LEU A 109 -15.01 -0.09 1.17
CA LEU A 109 -13.62 -0.33 1.53
C LEU A 109 -13.02 0.82 2.34
N THR A 110 -13.36 2.08 2.02
CA THR A 110 -12.94 3.25 2.80
C THR A 110 -13.47 3.24 4.23
N ARG A 111 -14.73 2.85 4.43
CA ARG A 111 -15.29 2.68 5.78
C ARG A 111 -14.59 1.54 6.53
N GLU A 112 -14.26 0.46 5.83
CA GLU A 112 -13.47 -0.63 6.41
C GLU A 112 -12.07 -0.16 6.80
N HIS A 113 -11.45 0.75 6.04
CA HIS A 113 -10.15 1.31 6.43
C HIS A 113 -10.21 2.04 7.77
N THR A 114 -11.22 2.89 7.96
CA THR A 114 -11.45 3.55 9.26
C THR A 114 -11.65 2.54 10.39
N ALA A 115 -12.43 1.48 10.15
CA ALA A 115 -12.67 0.44 11.15
C ALA A 115 -11.40 -0.37 11.50
N ILE A 116 -10.56 -0.67 10.51
CA ILE A 116 -9.27 -1.35 10.72
C ILE A 116 -8.31 -0.45 11.51
N GLY A 117 -8.22 0.84 11.17
CA GLY A 117 -7.43 1.81 11.93
C GLY A 117 -7.86 1.86 13.40
N ALA A 118 -9.16 1.90 13.66
CA ALA A 118 -9.69 1.85 15.03
C ALA A 118 -9.35 0.52 15.74
N ALA A 119 -9.39 -0.61 15.01
CA ALA A 119 -9.05 -1.92 15.56
C ALA A 119 -7.55 -2.03 15.90
N LEU A 120 -6.66 -1.49 15.06
CA LEU A 120 -5.22 -1.41 15.35
C LEU A 120 -4.96 -0.64 16.64
N LEU A 121 -5.55 0.55 16.78
CA LEU A 121 -5.44 1.37 17.99
C LEU A 121 -6.05 0.69 19.22
N ALA A 122 -7.12 -0.10 19.06
CA ALA A 122 -7.71 -0.86 20.16
C ALA A 122 -6.77 -1.96 20.65
N VAL A 123 -6.13 -2.71 19.74
CA VAL A 123 -5.14 -3.74 20.13
C VAL A 123 -3.94 -3.10 20.81
N GLN A 124 -3.41 -2.01 20.26
CA GLN A 124 -2.28 -1.29 20.84
C GLN A 124 -2.57 -0.85 22.28
N ARG A 125 -3.70 -0.14 22.50
CA ARG A 125 -4.08 0.35 23.83
C ARG A 125 -4.24 -0.76 24.86
N VAL A 126 -4.85 -1.88 24.49
CA VAL A 126 -5.02 -3.02 25.40
C VAL A 126 -3.67 -3.69 25.70
N ALA A 127 -2.76 -3.77 24.73
CA ALA A 127 -1.45 -4.37 24.94
C ALA A 127 -0.50 -3.50 25.79
N GLU A 128 -0.66 -2.18 25.76
CA GLU A 128 0.08 -1.22 26.60
C GLU A 128 -0.42 -1.21 28.06
N GLN A 129 -1.62 -1.72 28.34
CA GLN A 129 -2.19 -1.79 29.68
C GLN A 129 -1.70 -3.05 30.41
N ALA A 130 -0.89 -2.88 31.45
CA ALA A 130 -0.33 -3.98 32.24
C ALA A 130 -1.41 -4.87 32.91
N ASP A 131 -2.53 -4.27 33.32
CA ASP A 131 -3.62 -4.97 34.01
C ASP A 131 -4.69 -5.54 33.06
N ALA A 132 -4.59 -5.30 31.76
CA ALA A 132 -5.58 -5.78 30.81
C ALA A 132 -5.55 -7.32 30.69
N SER A 133 -6.73 -7.95 30.66
CA SER A 133 -6.83 -9.39 30.51
C SER A 133 -6.15 -9.89 29.22
N PRO A 134 -5.31 -10.95 29.27
CA PRO A 134 -4.78 -11.58 28.07
C PRO A 134 -5.87 -12.00 27.07
N ASP A 135 -7.03 -12.43 27.56
CA ASP A 135 -8.15 -12.84 26.70
C ASP A 135 -8.76 -11.65 25.97
N GLU A 136 -8.81 -10.47 26.59
CA GLU A 136 -9.23 -9.26 25.91
C GLU A 136 -8.27 -8.91 24.77
N LEU A 137 -6.95 -8.93 25.04
CA LEU A 137 -5.95 -8.66 23.99
C LEU A 137 -6.08 -9.64 22.82
N ARG A 138 -6.23 -10.94 23.10
CA ARG A 138 -6.46 -11.94 22.05
C ARG A 138 -7.75 -11.68 21.29
N HIS A 139 -8.84 -11.34 21.97
CA HIS A 139 -10.13 -11.07 21.35
C HIS A 139 -10.03 -9.91 20.36
N ARG A 140 -9.43 -8.79 20.78
CA ARG A 140 -9.22 -7.61 19.92
C ARG A 140 -8.31 -7.92 18.74
N ALA A 141 -7.21 -8.64 18.97
CA ALA A 141 -6.28 -9.01 17.92
C ALA A 141 -6.91 -9.99 16.90
N ALA A 142 -7.70 -10.95 17.36
CA ALA A 142 -8.44 -11.86 16.49
C ALA A 142 -9.49 -11.12 15.66
N TYR A 143 -10.18 -10.13 16.24
CA TYR A 143 -11.08 -9.25 15.49
C TYR A 143 -10.35 -8.46 14.40
N LEU A 144 -9.20 -7.87 14.72
CA LEU A 144 -8.35 -7.16 13.76
C LEU A 144 -7.95 -8.07 12.58
N LEU A 145 -7.39 -9.25 12.88
CA LEU A 145 -6.93 -10.20 11.85
C LEU A 145 -8.07 -10.65 10.93
N ARG A 146 -9.26 -10.95 11.49
CA ARG A 146 -10.45 -11.29 10.68
C ARG A 146 -10.91 -10.12 9.81
N THR A 147 -10.89 -8.91 10.35
CA THR A 147 -11.32 -7.70 9.63
C THR A 147 -10.39 -7.42 8.44
N LEU A 148 -9.08 -7.51 8.63
CA LEU A 148 -8.08 -7.39 7.57
C LEU A 148 -8.24 -8.47 6.48
N ALA A 149 -8.45 -9.74 6.86
CA ALA A 149 -8.68 -10.81 5.89
C ALA A 149 -9.96 -10.59 5.06
N ARG A 150 -11.04 -10.13 5.71
CA ARG A 150 -12.33 -9.83 5.08
C ARG A 150 -12.22 -8.62 4.14
N HIS A 151 -11.44 -7.61 4.52
CA HIS A 151 -11.13 -6.43 3.71
C HIS A 151 -10.33 -6.82 2.46
N ARG A 152 -9.23 -7.57 2.63
CA ARG A 152 -8.40 -8.03 1.50
C ARG A 152 -9.19 -8.80 0.46
N ARG A 153 -10.08 -9.69 0.89
CA ARG A 153 -10.97 -10.43 -0.02
C ARG A 153 -11.86 -9.49 -0.82
N ARG A 154 -12.53 -8.53 -0.18
CA ARG A 154 -13.36 -7.55 -0.89
C ARG A 154 -12.57 -6.64 -1.82
N GLY A 155 -11.35 -6.26 -1.44
CA GLY A 155 -10.44 -5.53 -2.31
C GLY A 155 -10.14 -6.30 -3.59
N ALA A 156 -9.85 -7.60 -3.48
CA ALA A 156 -9.66 -8.47 -4.64
C ALA A 156 -10.94 -8.60 -5.49
N ASP A 157 -12.11 -8.77 -4.86
CA ASP A 157 -13.40 -8.83 -5.56
C ASP A 157 -13.67 -7.52 -6.34
N LEU A 158 -13.32 -6.37 -5.78
CA LEU A 158 -13.48 -5.07 -6.43
C LEU A 158 -12.58 -4.94 -7.67
N LEU A 159 -11.31 -5.36 -7.56
CA LEU A 159 -10.37 -5.35 -8.68
C LEU A 159 -10.82 -6.31 -9.78
N TRP A 160 -11.30 -7.50 -9.42
CA TRP A 160 -11.87 -8.45 -10.37
C TRP A 160 -13.06 -7.85 -11.14
N GLN A 161 -13.98 -7.16 -10.45
CA GLN A 161 -15.09 -6.44 -11.09
C GLN A 161 -14.65 -5.28 -11.99
N ALA A 162 -13.46 -4.73 -11.77
CA ALA A 162 -12.88 -3.74 -12.68
C ALA A 162 -12.49 -4.43 -14.01
N TYR A 163 -11.71 -5.52 -13.95
CA TYR A 163 -11.17 -6.22 -15.10
C TYR A 163 -12.19 -7.01 -15.94
N GLN A 164 -13.19 -7.65 -15.31
CA GLN A 164 -14.15 -8.50 -16.04
C GLN A 164 -14.93 -7.76 -17.13
N MET A 165 -15.14 -6.45 -16.98
CA MET A 165 -15.91 -5.65 -17.94
C MET A 165 -15.05 -5.02 -19.03
N ASP A 166 -13.76 -4.78 -18.79
CA ASP A 166 -12.84 -4.33 -19.85
C ASP A 166 -12.68 -5.39 -20.94
N LEU A 167 -12.90 -6.67 -20.61
CA LEU A 167 -12.87 -7.78 -21.56
C LEU A 167 -14.22 -8.05 -22.26
N GLY A 168 -15.30 -7.38 -21.83
CA GLY A 168 -16.67 -7.64 -22.32
C GLY A 168 -17.25 -6.56 -23.24
N GLY A 169 -16.47 -5.54 -23.61
CA GLY A 169 -16.91 -4.38 -24.38
C GLY A 169 -16.63 -4.43 -25.89
N GLU A 170 -16.08 -5.53 -26.40
CA GLU A 170 -15.85 -5.75 -27.84
C GLU A 170 -16.95 -6.65 -28.44
N THR A 171 -18.13 -6.09 -28.72
CA THR A 171 -19.12 -6.70 -29.63
C THR A 171 -19.88 -5.65 -30.41
#